data_AF-A0A7K0FMT7-F1
#
_entry.id   AF-A0A7K0FMT7-F1
#
_cell.length_a   1.000
_cell.length_b   1.000
_cell.length_c   1.000
_cell.angle_alpha   90.00
_cell.angle_beta   90.00
_cell.angle_gamma   90.00
#
_symmetry.space_group_name_H-M   'P 1'
#
loop_
_entity.id
_entity.type
_entity.pdbx_description
1 polymer ?
#
loop_
_entity_poly.entity_id
_entity_poly.type
_entity_poly.pdbx_seq_one_letter_code
_entity_poly.pdbx_strand_id
1 'polypeptide(L)'
;MKRVGIIIVLFILISISSETFAQCAMCQATVESNLDNGGSAGKGLNSGIMYLLAAPYLAMLGIGYLWYKKYRKKDVTIEIKSERINLN
;
A
#
# COMPACT_ATOMS: atom_id res chain seq x y z
N MET A 1 -35.22 4.87 13.47
CA MET A 1 -35.18 3.47 12.99
C MET A 1 -34.18 3.22 11.86
N LYS A 2 -34.13 4.05 10.80
CA LYS A 2 -33.20 3.85 9.66
C LYS A 2 -31.71 3.80 10.05
N ARG A 3 -31.27 4.69 10.95
CA ARG A 3 -29.87 4.74 11.42
C ARG A 3 -29.47 3.55 12.28
N VAL A 4 -30.41 3.03 13.07
CA VAL A 4 -30.20 1.83 13.91
C VAL A 4 -30.10 0.58 13.03
N GLY A 5 -30.92 0.49 11.97
CA GLY A 5 -30.81 -0.59 10.99
C GLY A 5 -29.45 -0.62 10.29
N ILE A 6 -28.91 0.55 9.90
CA ILE A 6 -27.58 0.65 9.28
C ILE A 6 -26.48 0.18 10.25
N ILE A 7 -26.55 0.58 11.52
CA ILE A 7 -25.57 0.18 12.55
C ILE A 7 -25.62 -1.33 12.78
N ILE A 8 -26.81 -1.93 12.83
CA ILE A 8 -26.99 -3.37 12.99
C ILE A 8 -26.43 -4.13 11.78
N VAL A 9 -26.69 -3.66 10.56
CA VAL A 9 -26.15 -4.28 9.34
C VAL A 9 -24.62 -4.21 9.30
N LEU A 10 -24.04 -3.06 9.66
CA LEU A 10 -22.58 -2.92 9.75
C LEU A 10 -21.96 -3.84 10.81
N PHE A 11 -22.62 -3.97 11.95
CA PHE A 11 -22.17 -4.87 13.03
C PHE A 11 -22.20 -6.34 12.59
N ILE A 12 -23.25 -6.77 11.89
CA ILE A 12 -23.36 -8.13 11.34
C ILE A 12 -22.26 -8.38 10.29
N LEU A 13 -22.00 -7.42 9.39
CA LEU A 13 -20.97 -7.56 8.36
C LEU A 13 -19.56 -7.71 8.95
N ILE A 14 -19.25 -7.00 10.03
CA ILE A 14 -17.95 -7.10 10.72
C ILE A 14 -17.84 -8.42 11.49
N SER A 15 -18.95 -8.92 12.03
CA SER A 15 -18.99 -10.16 12.82
C SER A 15 -18.85 -11.44 11.97
N ILE A 16 -18.94 -11.34 10.64
CA ILE A 16 -18.68 -12.45 9.70
C ILE A 16 -17.17 -12.55 9.37
N SER A 17 -16.30 -11.99 10.21
CA SER A 17 -14.88 -12.30 10.14
C SER A 17 -14.69 -13.79 10.44
N SER A 18 -14.61 -14.59 9.38
CA SER A 18 -14.09 -15.95 9.46
C SER A 18 -12.66 -15.87 9.99
N GLU A 19 -12.28 -16.85 10.81
CA GLU A 19 -10.89 -17.12 11.18
C GLU A 19 -10.09 -17.35 9.88
N THR A 20 -9.64 -16.24 9.28
CA THR A 20 -8.69 -16.29 8.20
C THR A 20 -7.37 -16.64 8.87
N PHE A 21 -7.16 -17.94 9.10
CA PHE A 21 -5.81 -18.49 9.20
C PHE A 21 -5.04 -17.81 8.07
N ALA A 22 -4.02 -17.02 8.39
CA ALA A 22 -3.26 -16.29 7.39
C ALA A 22 -2.89 -17.28 6.28
N GLN A 23 -3.61 -17.22 5.15
CA GLN A 23 -3.59 -18.28 4.14
C GLN A 23 -2.20 -18.38 3.49
N CYS A 24 -1.36 -17.38 3.73
CA CYS A 24 0.05 -17.35 3.43
C CYS A 24 0.78 -18.61 3.91
N ALA A 25 0.56 -19.09 5.14
CA ALA A 25 1.29 -20.24 5.69
C ALA A 25 0.77 -21.59 5.16
N MET A 26 -0.53 -21.71 4.91
CA MET A 26 -1.15 -22.94 4.41
C MET A 26 -0.88 -23.15 2.91
N CYS A 27 -0.91 -22.07 2.12
CA CYS A 27 -0.52 -22.11 0.71
C CYS A 27 0.97 -22.44 0.57
N GLN A 28 1.82 -21.91 1.45
CA GLN A 28 3.25 -22.21 1.45
C GLN A 28 3.53 -23.68 1.79
N ALA A 29 2.93 -24.23 2.85
CA ALA A 29 3.12 -25.64 3.23
C ALA A 29 2.63 -26.63 2.15
N THR A 30 1.53 -26.29 1.46
CA THR A 30 1.00 -27.09 0.35
C THR A 30 1.94 -27.05 -0.86
N VAL A 31 2.49 -25.88 -1.17
CA VAL A 31 3.47 -25.68 -2.23
C VAL A 31 4.78 -26.42 -1.96
N GLU A 32 5.29 -26.34 -0.73
CA GLU A 32 6.51 -27.04 -0.30
C GLU A 32 6.33 -28.57 -0.41
N SER A 33 5.20 -29.07 0.09
CA SER A 33 4.83 -30.49 -0.05
C SER A 33 4.71 -30.94 -1.52
N ASN A 34 4.22 -30.07 -2.41
CA ASN A 34 4.16 -30.37 -3.84
C ASN A 34 5.57 -30.45 -4.46
N LEU A 35 6.48 -29.56 -4.05
CA LEU A 35 7.84 -29.54 -4.56
C LEU A 35 8.65 -30.77 -4.09
N ASP A 36 8.48 -31.18 -2.83
CA ASP A 36 9.15 -32.34 -2.24
C ASP A 36 8.68 -33.68 -2.85
N ASN A 37 7.42 -33.75 -3.28
CA ASN A 37 6.87 -34.92 -3.99
C ASN A 37 7.14 -34.90 -5.51
N GLY A 38 8.04 -34.02 -5.99
CA GLY A 38 8.47 -33.95 -7.39
C GLY A 38 7.57 -33.10 -8.30
N GLY A 39 6.57 -32.42 -7.74
CA GLY A 39 5.74 -31.45 -8.46
C GLY A 39 6.46 -30.13 -8.71
N SER A 40 5.95 -29.32 -9.65
CA SER A 40 6.52 -28.01 -9.98
C SER A 40 5.71 -26.83 -9.40
N ALA A 41 4.59 -27.12 -8.76
CA ALA A 41 3.68 -26.14 -8.17
C ALA A 41 4.35 -25.49 -6.95
N GLY A 42 5.10 -24.40 -7.19
CA GLY A 42 5.91 -23.74 -6.18
C GLY A 42 7.17 -23.07 -6.69
N LYS A 43 7.69 -23.54 -7.84
CA LYS A 43 8.86 -22.92 -8.47
C LYS A 43 8.53 -21.47 -8.84
N GLY A 44 9.27 -20.53 -8.26
CA GLY A 44 9.13 -19.10 -8.53
C GLY A 44 8.12 -18.35 -7.66
N LEU A 45 7.55 -18.97 -6.62
CA LEU A 45 6.61 -18.30 -5.71
C LEU A 45 7.23 -17.06 -5.04
N ASN A 46 8.49 -17.13 -4.59
CA ASN A 46 9.21 -15.98 -4.00
C ASN A 46 9.32 -14.81 -5.01
N SER A 47 9.59 -15.10 -6.27
CA SER A 47 9.61 -14.10 -7.34
C SER A 47 8.23 -13.46 -7.55
N GLY A 48 7.16 -14.26 -7.47
CA GLY A 48 5.78 -13.77 -7.54
C GLY A 48 5.40 -12.85 -6.36
N ILE A 49 5.83 -13.19 -5.14
CA ILE A 49 5.62 -12.36 -3.95
C ILE A 49 6.35 -11.03 -4.09
N MET A 50 7.62 -11.03 -4.52
CA MET A 50 8.36 -9.79 -4.76
C MET A 50 7.71 -8.94 -5.86
N TYR A 51 7.18 -9.57 -6.92
CA TYR A 51 6.47 -8.85 -7.98
C TYR A 51 5.19 -8.17 -7.48
N LEU A 52 4.37 -8.87 -6.70
CA LEU A 52 3.15 -8.31 -6.10
C LEU A 52 3.46 -7.24 -5.06
N LEU A 53 4.51 -7.41 -4.25
CA LEU A 53 4.97 -6.40 -3.30
C LEU A 53 5.55 -5.16 -4.00
N ALA A 54 6.18 -5.29 -5.16
CA ALA A 54 6.73 -4.16 -5.90
C ALA A 54 5.64 -3.20 -6.41
N ALA A 55 4.46 -3.72 -6.76
CA ALA A 55 3.35 -2.94 -7.31
C ALA A 55 2.93 -1.72 -6.45
N PRO A 56 2.63 -1.84 -5.14
CA PRO A 56 2.28 -0.69 -4.31
C PRO A 56 3.41 0.34 -4.18
N TYR A 57 4.67 -0.09 -4.11
CA TYR A 57 5.81 0.86 -4.05
C TYR A 57 5.97 1.64 -5.34
N LEU A 58 5.83 0.98 -6.50
CA LEU A 58 5.88 1.64 -7.80
C LEU A 58 4.71 2.61 -7.98
N ALA A 59 3.51 2.23 -7.52
CA ALA A 59 2.35 3.11 -7.54
C ALA A 59 2.57 4.37 -6.67
N MET A 60 3.08 4.20 -5.45
CA MET A 60 3.41 5.33 -4.56
C MET A 60 4.48 6.24 -5.17
N LEU A 61 5.55 5.67 -5.75
CA LEU A 61 6.58 6.44 -6.45
C LEU A 61 6.00 7.23 -7.62
N GLY A 62 5.15 6.61 -8.45
CA GLY A 62 4.51 7.26 -9.59
C GLY A 62 3.62 8.42 -9.17
N ILE A 63 2.74 8.21 -8.19
CA ILE A 63 1.84 9.23 -7.66
C ILE A 63 2.65 10.37 -7.02
N GLY A 64 3.64 10.04 -6.19
CA GLY A 64 4.50 11.01 -5.51
C GLY A 64 5.29 11.87 -6.51
N TYR A 65 5.84 11.25 -7.55
CA TYR A 65 6.56 11.96 -8.61
C TYR A 65 5.65 12.92 -9.39
N LEU A 66 4.46 12.46 -9.79
CA LEU A 66 3.48 13.30 -10.50
C LEU A 66 3.02 14.48 -9.63
N TRP A 67 2.77 14.23 -8.35
CA TRP A 67 2.41 15.26 -7.38
C TRP A 67 3.54 16.28 -7.23
N TYR A 68 4.77 15.83 -6.99
CA TYR A 68 5.94 16.70 -6.89
C TYR A 68 6.10 17.56 -8.15
N LYS A 69 6.04 16.96 -9.34
CA LYS A 69 6.17 17.71 -10.60
C LYS A 69 5.07 18.74 -10.80
N LYS A 70 3.83 18.43 -10.39
CA LYS A 70 2.67 19.32 -10.57
C LYS A 70 2.65 20.48 -9.56
N TYR A 71 3.04 20.23 -8.31
CA TYR A 71 2.91 21.19 -7.20
C TYR A 71 4.21 21.88 -6.80
N ARG A 72 5.36 21.46 -7.35
CA ARG A 72 6.62 22.19 -7.19
C ARG A 72 6.49 23.56 -7.85
N LYS A 73 6.39 24.62 -7.04
CA LYS A 73 6.48 26.01 -7.48
C LYS A 73 7.83 26.20 -8.19
N LYS A 74 7.78 26.60 -9.46
CA LYS A 74 8.98 27.01 -10.19
C LYS A 74 9.23 28.48 -9.90
N ASP A 75 10.46 28.79 -9.54
CA ASP A 75 11.02 30.12 -9.30
C ASP A 75 10.15 31.02 -8.41
N VAL A 76 10.39 30.91 -7.10
CA VAL A 76 10.10 32.03 -6.20
C VAL A 76 11.21 33.05 -6.45
N THR A 77 10.92 34.11 -7.20
CA THR A 77 11.77 35.30 -7.24
C THR A 77 11.81 35.86 -5.83
N ILE A 78 12.90 35.58 -5.10
CA ILE A 78 13.12 36.14 -3.78
C ILE A 78 13.51 37.60 -4.01
N GLU A 79 12.53 38.49 -3.98
CA GLU A 79 12.75 39.92 -3.87
C GLU A 79 13.32 40.21 -2.48
N ILE A 80 14.66 40.13 -2.36
CA ILE A 80 15.35 40.65 -1.20
C ILE A 80 15.20 42.17 -1.27
N LYS A 81 14.29 42.73 -0.48
CA LYS A 81 14.17 44.18 -0.30
C LYS A 81 15.55 44.69 0.12
N SER A 82 16.21 45.47 -0.72
CA SER A 82 17.58 45.98 -0.50
C SER A 82 17.63 47.08 0.57
N GLU A 83 16.60 47.21 1.39
CA GLU A 83 16.54 48.21 2.42
C GLU A 83 17.42 47.77 3.59
N ARG A 84 18.29 48.67 4.04
CA ARG A 84 19.10 48.47 5.23
C ARG A 84 18.13 48.24 6.39
N ILE A 85 18.11 47.04 6.94
CA ILE A 85 17.40 46.74 8.18
C ILE A 85 18.12 47.51 9.28
N ASN A 86 17.58 48.68 9.67
CA ASN A 86 18.10 49.44 10.79
C ASN A 86 17.72 48.73 12.08
N LEU A 87 18.66 47.94 12.58
CA LEU A 87 18.61 47.36 13.91
C LEU A 87 19.17 48.43 14.87
N ASN A 88 18.24 49.24 15.42
CA ASN A 88 18.43 50.29 16.44
C ASN A 88 18.96 51.64 15.96
#